data_AF-A6IK56-F1
#
_entry.id   AF-A6IK56-F1
#
_cell.length_a   1.000
_cell.length_b   1.000
_cell.length_c   1.000
_cell.angle_alpha   90.00
_cell.angle_beta   90.00
_cell.angle_gamma   90.00
#
_symmetry.space_group_name_H-M   'P 1'
#
loop_
_entity.id
_entity.type
_entity.pdbx_description
1 polymer ?
#
loop_
_entity_poly.entity_id
_entity_poly.type
_entity_poly.pdbx_seq_one_letter_code
_entity_poly.pdbx_strand_id
1 'polypeptide(L)'
;MDSPEVTFTLAYLVFAVCFVFTPNEFYSAGLTVQNLLSGWLGSEDAAFVPYHLRRTSATLLCHSLLPLGYYMGMCFAASEKQLYSPGQAPEAWQLFLLLAVTLPLVSCTLIYYWSWDRWARHPLAQTLALYALPQSGWQAVASSINTEFRRIDKFATGAPGARVIVTDTWVMKVTTYRVHVAQQQDVHLTVTESRQHDLSPDSNLPVQLLTIHVASTSPGAQPFDIRLNSSEYGELCEKLRAPIRSAANVVIRQSLGDLFLETFASLVEVNPAYSAPSNQV
;
A
#
# COMPACT_ATOMS: atom_id res chain seq x y z
N MET A 1 29.59 27.42 8.20
CA MET A 1 29.83 26.02 7.79
C MET A 1 28.74 25.20 8.44
N ASP A 2 27.86 24.61 7.64
CA ASP A 2 26.80 23.76 8.16
C ASP A 2 27.44 22.61 8.92
N SER A 3 27.05 22.42 10.19
CA SER A 3 27.61 21.36 11.03
C SER A 3 27.34 20.00 10.37
N PRO A 4 28.34 19.11 10.25
CA PRO A 4 28.21 17.82 9.56
C PRO A 4 27.06 16.96 10.10
N GLU A 5 26.75 17.12 11.39
CA GLU A 5 25.61 16.51 12.07
C GLU A 5 24.26 16.87 11.45
N VAL A 6 24.04 18.16 11.14
CA VAL A 6 22.77 18.66 10.59
C VAL A 6 22.59 18.16 9.17
N THR A 7 23.65 18.20 8.36
CA THR A 7 23.64 17.67 6.99
C THR A 7 23.36 16.18 6.98
N PHE A 8 24.01 15.40 7.86
CA PHE A 8 23.73 13.97 8.01
C PHE A 8 22.30 13.71 8.44
N THR A 9 21.79 14.46 9.43
CA THR A 9 20.43 14.30 9.94
C THR A 9 19.39 14.55 8.86
N LEU A 10 19.54 15.63 8.08
CA LEU A 10 18.64 15.94 6.98
C LEU A 10 18.67 14.84 5.91
N ALA A 11 19.87 14.42 5.49
CA ALA A 11 20.03 13.37 4.49
C ALA A 11 19.44 12.03 4.96
N TYR A 12 19.67 11.66 6.22
CA TYR A 12 19.14 10.43 6.80
C TYR A 12 17.62 10.48 6.93
N LEU A 13 17.04 11.62 7.32
CA LEU A 13 15.59 11.79 7.42
C LEU A 13 14.93 11.63 6.05
N VAL A 14 15.48 12.27 5.01
CA VAL A 14 15.01 12.10 3.63
C VAL A 14 15.10 10.64 3.21
N PHE A 15 16.24 9.98 3.47
CA PHE A 15 16.41 8.56 3.18
C PHE A 15 15.37 7.69 3.92
N ALA A 16 15.17 7.91 5.22
CA ALA A 16 14.24 7.12 6.04
C ALA A 16 12.79 7.31 5.59
N VAL A 17 12.39 8.55 5.27
CA VAL A 17 11.06 8.84 4.72
C VAL A 17 10.87 8.14 3.37
N CYS A 18 11.84 8.26 2.45
CA CYS A 18 11.76 7.60 1.15
C CYS A 18 11.87 6.07 1.25
N PHE A 19 12.55 5.52 2.25
CA PHE A 19 12.62 4.08 2.46
C PHE A 19 11.29 3.52 2.98
N VAL A 20 10.65 4.21 3.93
CA VAL A 20 9.35 3.82 4.51
C VAL A 20 8.19 4.07 3.54
N PHE A 21 8.18 5.24 2.91
CA PHE A 21 7.22 5.66 1.89
C PHE A 21 7.91 5.65 0.55
N THR A 22 8.08 4.45 -0.01
CA THR A 22 8.87 4.22 -1.22
C THR A 22 8.32 4.98 -2.42
N PRO A 23 8.97 6.07 -2.89
CA PRO A 23 8.59 6.70 -4.14
C PRO A 23 9.07 5.84 -5.33
N ASN A 24 8.59 6.16 -6.53
CA ASN A 24 8.90 5.39 -7.74
C ASN A 24 10.40 5.29 -8.02
N GLU A 25 11.18 6.32 -7.63
CA GLU A 25 12.64 6.36 -7.80
C GLU A 25 13.34 5.33 -6.91
N PHE A 26 12.96 5.22 -5.63
CA PHE A 26 13.51 4.22 -4.70
C PHE A 26 13.11 2.81 -5.10
N TYR A 27 11.88 2.65 -5.59
CA TYR A 27 11.42 1.39 -6.14
C TYR A 27 12.28 0.97 -7.34
N SER A 28 12.48 1.89 -8.29
CA SER A 28 13.27 1.66 -9.51
C SER A 28 14.76 1.43 -9.22
N ALA A 29 15.30 2.07 -8.18
CA ALA A 29 16.67 1.86 -7.71
C ALA A 29 16.87 0.55 -6.95
N GLY A 30 15.81 -0.21 -6.68
CA GLY A 30 15.90 -1.46 -5.92
C GLY A 30 16.01 -1.28 -4.40
N LEU A 31 15.82 -0.06 -3.88
CA LEU A 31 15.97 0.29 -2.47
C LEU A 31 14.69 0.01 -1.67
N THR A 32 14.11 -1.18 -1.87
CA THR A 32 12.91 -1.63 -1.15
C THR A 32 13.25 -2.85 -0.30
N VAL A 33 12.56 -3.02 0.83
CA VAL A 33 12.71 -4.22 1.66
C VAL A 33 12.48 -5.50 0.84
N GLN A 34 11.57 -5.44 -0.13
CA GLN A 34 11.21 -6.55 -1.01
C GLN A 34 12.38 -6.96 -1.92
N ASN A 35 13.08 -5.97 -2.49
CA ASN A 35 14.21 -6.21 -3.38
C ASN A 35 15.46 -6.64 -2.60
N LEU A 36 15.73 -5.99 -1.46
CA LEU A 36 16.85 -6.32 -0.58
C LEU A 36 16.77 -7.73 -0.01
N LEU A 37 15.56 -8.23 0.29
CA LEU A 37 15.32 -9.56 0.86
C LEU A 37 14.66 -10.52 -0.13
N SER A 38 14.75 -10.25 -1.43
CA SER A 38 14.09 -11.00 -2.50
C SER A 38 14.39 -12.51 -2.44
N GLY A 39 15.65 -12.88 -2.20
CA GLY A 39 16.08 -14.28 -2.06
C GLY A 39 15.43 -15.04 -0.88
N TRP A 40 15.12 -14.35 0.21
CA TRP A 40 14.48 -14.95 1.39
C TRP A 40 12.95 -14.94 1.30
N LEU A 41 12.38 -13.89 0.72
CA LEU A 41 10.93 -13.75 0.50
C LEU A 41 10.41 -14.79 -0.49
N GLY A 42 11.20 -15.11 -1.51
CA GLY A 42 10.81 -16.01 -2.59
C GLY A 42 9.88 -15.33 -3.60
N SER A 43 9.16 -16.13 -4.38
CA SER A 43 8.26 -15.63 -5.42
C SER A 43 6.83 -15.47 -4.90
N GLU A 44 6.30 -14.26 -5.06
CA GLU A 44 4.91 -13.94 -4.75
C GLU A 44 3.94 -14.69 -5.66
N ASP A 45 4.26 -14.83 -6.96
CA ASP A 45 3.47 -15.60 -7.92
C ASP A 45 3.40 -17.09 -7.59
N ALA A 46 4.46 -17.64 -7.01
CA ALA A 46 4.47 -19.02 -6.57
C ALA A 46 3.63 -19.21 -5.29
N ALA A 47 3.80 -18.34 -4.29
CA ALA A 47 3.19 -18.54 -2.98
C ALA A 47 2.83 -17.20 -2.31
N PHE A 48 1.69 -16.63 -2.72
CA PHE A 48 1.18 -15.35 -2.27
C PHE A 48 1.11 -15.20 -0.74
N VAL A 49 0.41 -16.12 -0.05
CA VAL A 49 0.21 -16.00 1.41
C VAL A 49 1.54 -16.14 2.18
N PRO A 50 2.36 -17.19 1.97
CA PRO A 50 3.67 -17.29 2.63
C PRO A 50 4.61 -16.11 2.33
N TYR A 51 4.61 -15.61 1.09
CA TYR A 51 5.38 -14.43 0.69
C TYR A 51 4.99 -13.22 1.55
N HIS A 52 3.69 -12.95 1.71
CA HIS A 52 3.24 -11.80 2.49
C HIS A 52 3.40 -11.93 4.01
N LEU A 53 3.34 -13.14 4.57
CA LEU A 53 3.69 -13.39 5.97
C LEU A 53 5.16 -13.00 6.24
N ARG A 54 6.05 -13.43 5.35
CA ARG A 54 7.48 -13.10 5.43
C ARG A 54 7.74 -11.62 5.17
N ARG A 55 7.10 -11.06 4.14
CA ARG A 55 7.27 -9.65 3.75
C ARG A 55 6.87 -8.70 4.87
N THR A 56 5.69 -8.85 5.44
CA THR A 56 5.21 -7.96 6.52
C THR A 56 6.13 -8.03 7.75
N SER A 57 6.63 -9.22 8.08
CA SER A 57 7.61 -9.43 9.16
C SER A 57 8.96 -8.77 8.86
N ALA A 58 9.48 -8.97 7.64
CA ALA A 58 10.73 -8.34 7.22
C ALA A 58 10.63 -6.81 7.17
N THR A 59 9.54 -6.27 6.62
CA THR A 59 9.31 -4.82 6.56
C THR A 59 9.22 -4.22 7.96
N LEU A 60 8.50 -4.87 8.89
CA LEU A 60 8.46 -4.44 10.29
C LEU A 60 9.87 -4.39 10.91
N LEU A 61 10.66 -5.45 10.72
CA LEU A 61 12.02 -5.52 11.26
C LEU A 61 12.93 -4.46 10.63
N CYS A 62 12.98 -4.36 9.30
CA CYS A 62 13.80 -3.38 8.59
C CYS A 62 13.46 -1.94 8.98
N HIS A 63 12.17 -1.59 9.07
CA HIS A 63 11.77 -0.25 9.48
C HIS A 63 12.09 0.02 10.95
N SER A 64 11.97 -0.99 11.83
CA SER A 64 12.35 -0.85 13.24
C SER A 64 13.86 -0.65 13.46
N LEU A 65 14.70 -1.01 12.48
CA LEU A 65 16.15 -0.81 12.52
C LEU A 65 16.59 0.60 12.07
N LEU A 66 15.70 1.42 11.48
CA LEU A 66 16.05 2.76 11.01
C LEU A 66 16.54 3.68 12.16
N PRO A 67 15.90 3.76 13.34
CA PRO A 67 16.42 4.58 14.44
C PRO A 67 17.82 4.14 14.90
N LEU A 68 18.09 2.83 14.87
CA LEU A 68 19.40 2.30 15.20
C LEU A 68 20.45 2.66 14.14
N GLY A 69 20.08 2.57 12.86
CA GLY A 69 20.93 3.02 11.75
C GLY A 69 21.27 4.51 11.84
N TYR A 70 20.31 5.35 12.26
CA TYR A 70 20.55 6.76 12.52
C TYR A 70 21.55 6.97 13.65
N TYR A 71 21.39 6.27 14.79
CA TYR A 71 22.34 6.34 15.91
C TYR A 71 23.75 5.97 15.45
N MET A 72 23.89 4.86 14.72
CA MET A 72 25.18 4.40 14.21
C MET A 72 25.83 5.42 13.29
N GLY A 73 25.07 6.05 12.39
CA GLY A 73 25.59 7.10 11.50
C GLY A 73 25.99 8.37 12.25
N MET A 74 25.22 8.74 13.28
CA MET A 74 25.54 9.87 14.15
C MET A 74 26.81 9.66 14.97
N CYS A 75 27.18 8.43 15.33
CA CYS A 75 28.48 8.15 15.94
C CYS A 75 29.64 8.61 15.05
N PHE A 76 29.51 8.51 13.72
CA PHE A 76 30.53 8.97 12.77
C PHE A 76 30.42 10.47 12.46
N ALA A 77 29.21 11.00 12.30
CA ALA A 77 28.98 12.40 11.94
C ALA A 77 29.24 13.38 13.10
N ALA A 78 29.08 12.91 14.35
CA ALA A 78 29.22 13.67 15.58
C ALA A 78 30.27 13.04 16.51
N SER A 79 31.47 12.76 15.98
CA SER A 79 32.55 12.09 16.73
C SER A 79 32.98 12.85 17.99
N GLU A 80 32.79 14.16 18.01
CA GLU A 80 33.06 15.04 19.17
C GLU A 80 32.17 14.73 20.39
N LYS A 81 30.99 14.13 20.18
CA LYS A 81 30.02 13.82 21.26
C LYS A 81 30.28 12.49 21.99
N GLN A 82 31.40 11.81 21.67
CA GLN A 82 31.83 10.54 22.30
C GLN A 82 30.73 9.45 22.33
N LEU A 83 29.86 9.42 21.31
CA LEU A 83 28.70 8.51 21.21
C LEU A 83 29.08 7.02 21.11
N TYR A 84 30.36 6.70 20.86
CA TYR A 84 30.91 5.35 20.85
C TYR A 84 30.91 4.69 22.23
N SER A 85 31.01 5.48 23.30
CA SER A 85 30.98 5.02 24.68
C SER A 85 29.62 5.37 25.30
N PRO A 86 28.64 4.44 25.32
CA PRO A 86 27.28 4.77 25.78
C PRO A 86 27.25 5.31 27.22
N GLY A 87 28.19 4.93 28.09
CA GLY A 87 28.29 5.46 29.46
C GLY A 87 28.78 6.91 29.57
N GLN A 88 29.36 7.49 28.51
CA GLN A 88 29.86 8.87 28.46
C GLN A 88 29.00 9.77 27.55
N ALA A 89 28.08 9.18 26.80
CA ALA A 89 27.16 9.92 25.94
C ALA A 89 26.17 10.77 26.76
N PRO A 90 25.71 11.91 26.23
CA PRO A 90 24.65 12.70 26.88
C PRO A 90 23.38 11.86 27.13
N GLU A 91 22.67 12.13 28.23
CA GLU A 91 21.48 11.36 28.65
C GLU A 91 20.43 11.23 27.53
N ALA A 92 20.24 12.26 26.72
CA ALA A 92 19.32 12.24 25.57
C ALA A 92 19.70 11.18 24.52
N TRP A 93 21.00 11.00 24.24
CA TRP A 93 21.49 10.00 23.30
C TRP A 93 21.45 8.58 23.89
N GLN A 94 21.64 8.44 25.21
CA GLN A 94 21.44 7.17 25.91
C GLN A 94 19.98 6.72 25.84
N LEU A 95 19.03 7.63 26.10
CA LEU A 95 17.60 7.35 25.97
C LEU A 95 17.23 7.02 24.52
N PHE A 96 17.77 7.76 23.55
CA PHE A 96 17.55 7.48 22.14
C PHE A 96 18.08 6.09 21.74
N LEU A 97 19.30 5.73 22.16
CA LEU A 97 19.87 4.41 21.91
C LEU A 97 19.00 3.30 22.54
N LEU A 98 18.55 3.49 23.78
CA LEU A 98 17.66 2.55 24.44
C LEU A 98 16.40 2.32 23.62
N LEU A 99 15.73 3.40 23.18
CA LEU A 99 14.54 3.31 22.34
C LEU A 99 14.85 2.64 20.99
N ALA A 100 15.95 3.02 20.34
CA ALA A 100 16.38 2.47 19.06
C ALA A 100 16.72 0.97 19.12
N VAL A 101 17.15 0.45 20.27
CA VAL A 101 17.40 -0.99 20.49
C VAL A 101 16.12 -1.73 20.89
N THR A 102 15.26 -1.11 21.70
CA THR A 102 14.00 -1.74 22.13
C THR A 102 13.06 -1.99 20.94
N LEU A 103 13.00 -1.11 19.95
CA LEU A 103 12.12 -1.25 18.78
C LEU A 103 12.41 -2.55 17.98
N PRO A 104 13.65 -2.84 17.52
CA PRO A 104 13.98 -4.12 16.92
C PRO A 104 13.75 -5.33 17.82
N LEU A 105 14.03 -5.22 19.14
CA LEU A 105 13.79 -6.31 20.07
C LEU A 105 12.29 -6.67 20.17
N VAL A 106 11.43 -5.66 20.24
CA VAL A 106 9.97 -5.85 20.22
C VAL A 106 9.52 -6.44 18.87
N SER A 107 10.05 -5.95 17.75
CA SER A 107 9.76 -6.53 16.43
C SER A 107 10.19 -8.01 16.35
N CYS A 108 11.40 -8.36 16.79
CA CYS A 108 11.91 -9.73 16.80
C CYS A 108 11.09 -10.66 17.69
N THR A 109 10.73 -10.21 18.89
CA THR A 109 9.88 -11.00 19.81
C THR A 109 8.49 -11.21 19.23
N LEU A 110 7.92 -10.21 18.54
CA LEU A 110 6.64 -10.33 17.86
C LEU A 110 6.70 -11.29 16.66
N ILE A 111 7.75 -11.23 15.84
CA ILE A 111 7.97 -12.14 14.70
C ILE A 111 8.19 -13.58 15.20
N TYR A 112 8.92 -13.74 16.30
CA TYR A 112 9.11 -15.03 16.95
C TYR A 112 7.76 -15.58 17.46
N TYR A 113 6.98 -14.74 18.14
CA TYR A 113 5.64 -15.09 18.60
C TYR A 113 4.73 -15.51 17.42
N TRP A 114 4.78 -14.80 16.29
CA TRP A 114 4.03 -15.19 15.10
C TRP A 114 4.52 -16.52 14.52
N SER A 115 5.81 -16.73 14.38
CA SER A 115 6.38 -17.91 13.71
C SER A 115 6.26 -19.21 14.51
N TRP A 116 6.17 -19.14 15.84
CA TRP A 116 6.12 -20.30 16.75
C TRP A 116 5.01 -21.32 16.44
N ASP A 117 3.81 -20.88 16.07
CA ASP A 117 2.68 -21.77 15.75
C ASP A 117 2.40 -21.79 14.25
N ARG A 118 3.44 -22.07 13.46
CA ARG A 118 3.39 -22.07 11.98
C ARG A 118 2.72 -20.82 11.39
N TRP A 119 2.91 -19.64 12.00
CA TRP A 119 2.28 -18.38 11.59
C TRP A 119 0.78 -18.22 11.90
N ALA A 120 0.14 -19.14 12.62
CA ALA A 120 -1.29 -19.04 12.94
C ALA A 120 -1.68 -17.77 13.72
N ARG A 121 -0.74 -17.24 14.52
CA ARG A 121 -0.92 -16.02 15.33
C ARG A 121 -0.65 -14.73 14.56
N HIS A 122 -0.24 -14.83 13.29
CA HIS A 122 0.00 -13.67 12.44
C HIS A 122 -1.35 -13.03 12.05
N PRO A 123 -1.47 -11.69 12.00
CA PRO A 123 -2.72 -11.02 11.65
C PRO A 123 -3.36 -11.52 10.33
N LEU A 124 -2.55 -11.75 9.30
CA LEU A 124 -3.03 -12.33 8.03
C LEU A 124 -3.62 -13.73 8.23
N ALA A 125 -2.95 -14.61 8.98
CA ALA A 125 -3.45 -15.96 9.22
C ALA A 125 -4.75 -15.95 10.05
N GLN A 126 -4.86 -15.03 11.01
CA GLN A 126 -6.09 -14.82 11.80
C GLN A 126 -7.24 -14.35 10.90
N THR A 127 -7.01 -13.40 10.00
CA THR A 127 -8.02 -12.99 9.01
C THR A 127 -8.45 -14.15 8.12
N LEU A 128 -7.49 -14.97 7.65
CA LEU A 128 -7.81 -16.15 6.84
C LEU A 128 -8.56 -17.24 7.63
N ALA A 129 -8.31 -17.36 8.93
CA ALA A 129 -8.99 -18.30 9.80
C ALA A 129 -10.49 -18.00 9.92
N LEU A 130 -10.91 -16.74 9.76
CA LEU A 130 -12.32 -16.35 9.78
C LEU A 130 -13.12 -16.95 8.61
N TYR A 131 -12.46 -17.22 7.49
CA TYR A 131 -13.08 -17.81 6.30
C TYR A 131 -12.85 -19.33 6.22
N ALA A 132 -12.19 -19.93 7.20
CA ALA A 132 -11.90 -21.35 7.23
C ALA A 132 -13.12 -22.15 7.72
N LEU A 133 -13.37 -23.31 7.11
CA LEU A 133 -14.45 -24.19 7.56
C LEU A 133 -14.05 -24.83 8.91
N PRO A 134 -15.01 -25.26 9.76
CA PRO A 134 -14.70 -25.83 11.08
C PRO A 134 -13.73 -27.03 11.06
N GLN A 135 -13.64 -27.74 9.93
CA GLN A 135 -12.75 -28.89 9.74
C GLN A 135 -11.46 -28.58 8.98
N SER A 136 -11.34 -27.38 8.40
CA SER A 136 -10.15 -26.97 7.65
C SER A 136 -9.47 -25.77 8.34
N GLY A 137 -8.16 -25.84 8.55
CA GLY A 137 -7.42 -24.71 9.10
C GLY A 137 -7.29 -23.56 8.10
N TRP A 138 -6.83 -22.39 8.57
CA TRP A 138 -6.52 -21.22 7.73
C TRP A 138 -5.54 -21.55 6.58
N GLN A 139 -4.74 -22.61 6.73
CA GLN A 139 -3.82 -23.12 5.69
C GLN A 139 -4.56 -23.61 4.44
N ALA A 140 -5.77 -24.16 4.60
CA ALA A 140 -6.58 -24.58 3.46
C ALA A 140 -7.05 -23.36 2.65
N VAL A 141 -7.52 -22.32 3.32
CA VAL A 141 -7.87 -21.02 2.70
C VAL A 141 -6.64 -20.41 2.02
N ALA A 142 -5.49 -20.41 2.68
CA ALA A 142 -4.24 -19.94 2.11
C ALA A 142 -3.84 -20.72 0.84
N SER A 143 -4.06 -22.05 0.83
CA SER A 143 -3.79 -22.90 -0.33
C SER A 143 -4.72 -22.56 -1.51
N SER A 144 -6.01 -22.32 -1.24
CA SER A 144 -6.99 -21.90 -2.23
C SER A 144 -6.61 -20.55 -2.84
N ILE A 145 -6.28 -19.56 -2.01
CA ILE A 145 -5.81 -18.25 -2.47
C ILE A 145 -4.56 -18.41 -3.33
N ASN A 146 -3.58 -19.22 -2.92
CA ASN A 146 -2.37 -19.43 -3.71
C ASN A 146 -2.66 -20.08 -5.06
N THR A 147 -3.60 -21.04 -5.13
CA THR A 147 -3.98 -21.67 -6.40
C THR A 147 -4.69 -20.71 -7.34
N GLU A 148 -5.50 -19.81 -6.79
CA GLU A 148 -6.25 -18.82 -7.56
C GLU A 148 -5.34 -17.67 -8.01
N PHE A 149 -4.42 -17.23 -7.16
CA PHE A 149 -3.44 -16.19 -7.48
C PHE A 149 -2.50 -16.59 -8.61
N ARG A 150 -2.27 -17.89 -8.82
CA ARG A 150 -1.46 -18.40 -9.94
C ARG A 150 -2.18 -18.33 -11.29
N ARG A 151 -3.50 -18.09 -11.30
CA ARG A 151 -4.26 -17.97 -12.55
C ARG A 151 -3.94 -16.63 -13.23
N ILE A 152 -4.01 -16.65 -14.56
CA ILE A 152 -3.68 -15.49 -15.40
C ILE A 152 -4.80 -14.44 -15.34
N ASP A 153 -6.02 -14.87 -15.05
CA ASP A 153 -7.26 -14.09 -15.11
C ASP A 153 -7.52 -13.26 -13.84
N LYS A 154 -6.46 -12.84 -13.14
CA LYS A 154 -6.53 -11.95 -11.97
C LYS A 154 -6.44 -10.49 -12.38
N PHE A 155 -7.23 -9.64 -11.74
CA PHE A 155 -7.06 -8.19 -11.84
C PHE A 155 -6.09 -7.72 -10.75
N ALA A 156 -5.11 -6.91 -11.12
CA ALA A 156 -4.15 -6.35 -10.18
C ALA A 156 -3.81 -4.90 -10.56
N THR A 157 -3.98 -3.99 -9.63
CA THR A 157 -3.66 -2.55 -9.80
C THR A 157 -2.83 -2.02 -8.65
N GLY A 158 -1.97 -1.04 -8.93
CA GLY A 158 -1.11 -0.35 -7.97
C GLY A 158 0.31 -0.93 -7.84
N ALA A 159 1.16 -0.21 -7.10
CA ALA A 159 2.56 -0.59 -6.89
C ALA A 159 2.68 -1.87 -6.03
N PRO A 160 3.73 -2.69 -6.18
CA PRO A 160 3.87 -3.97 -5.46
C PRO A 160 3.75 -3.90 -3.92
N GLY A 161 4.11 -2.74 -3.32
CA GLY A 161 3.96 -2.50 -1.88
C GLY A 161 2.55 -2.07 -1.43
N ALA A 162 1.72 -1.59 -2.35
CA ALA A 162 0.39 -1.04 -2.08
C ALA A 162 -0.55 -1.33 -3.27
N ARG A 163 -0.90 -2.60 -3.47
CA ARG A 163 -1.72 -3.06 -4.61
C ARG A 163 -3.02 -3.70 -4.20
N VAL A 164 -3.96 -3.68 -5.12
CA VAL A 164 -5.27 -4.31 -4.98
C VAL A 164 -5.32 -5.43 -6.01
N ILE A 165 -5.65 -6.62 -5.53
CA ILE A 165 -5.74 -7.83 -6.35
C ILE A 165 -7.15 -8.39 -6.19
N VAL A 166 -7.81 -8.64 -7.32
CA VAL A 166 -9.11 -9.28 -7.37
C VAL A 166 -8.98 -10.56 -8.17
N THR A 167 -9.31 -11.67 -7.52
CA THR A 167 -9.41 -13.00 -8.13
C THR A 167 -10.88 -13.43 -8.14
N ASP A 168 -11.20 -14.55 -8.79
CA ASP A 168 -12.57 -15.11 -8.89
C ASP A 168 -13.39 -15.12 -7.60
N THR A 169 -12.76 -15.34 -6.45
CA THR A 169 -13.42 -15.51 -5.15
C THR A 169 -12.90 -14.57 -4.08
N TRP A 170 -11.74 -13.94 -4.27
CA TRP A 170 -11.11 -13.09 -3.26
C TRP A 170 -10.88 -11.66 -3.74
N VAL A 171 -11.09 -10.71 -2.84
CA VAL A 171 -10.65 -9.33 -2.95
C VAL A 171 -9.55 -9.13 -1.91
N MET A 172 -8.35 -8.78 -2.37
CA MET A 172 -7.17 -8.64 -1.54
C MET A 172 -6.58 -7.26 -1.69
N LYS A 173 -6.37 -6.57 -0.57
CA LYS A 173 -5.63 -5.31 -0.54
C LYS A 173 -4.34 -5.50 0.21
N VAL A 174 -3.25 -5.28 -0.50
CA VAL A 174 -1.90 -5.34 0.00
C VAL A 174 -1.48 -3.94 0.44
N THR A 175 -0.99 -3.81 1.67
CA THR A 175 -0.35 -2.59 2.19
C THR A 175 1.04 -2.94 2.74
N THR A 176 1.81 -1.91 3.11
CA THR A 176 3.17 -2.04 3.66
C THR A 176 3.25 -2.99 4.86
N TYR A 177 2.27 -2.90 5.78
CA TYR A 177 2.30 -3.66 7.04
C TYR A 177 1.20 -4.71 7.18
N ARG A 178 0.14 -4.64 6.35
CA ARG A 178 -1.02 -5.53 6.45
C ARG A 178 -1.50 -5.98 5.09
N VAL A 179 -2.10 -7.17 5.05
CA VAL A 179 -2.84 -7.66 3.89
C VAL A 179 -4.27 -7.88 4.34
N HIS A 180 -5.19 -7.17 3.70
CA HIS A 180 -6.62 -7.32 3.90
C HIS A 180 -7.14 -8.31 2.87
N VAL A 181 -8.00 -9.23 3.32
CA VAL A 181 -8.59 -10.27 2.50
C VAL A 181 -10.06 -10.33 2.81
N ALA A 182 -10.88 -10.31 1.76
CA ALA A 182 -12.32 -10.51 1.85
C ALA A 182 -12.82 -11.40 0.72
N GLN A 183 -13.85 -12.19 1.00
CA GLN A 183 -14.44 -13.08 0.02
C GLN A 183 -15.49 -12.35 -0.81
N GLN A 184 -15.45 -12.46 -2.14
CA GLN A 184 -16.34 -11.72 -3.04
C GLN A 184 -17.83 -11.93 -2.75
N GLN A 185 -18.23 -13.14 -2.35
CA GLN A 185 -19.63 -13.48 -2.06
C GLN A 185 -20.19 -12.73 -0.84
N ASP A 186 -19.30 -12.31 0.07
CA ASP A 186 -19.62 -11.74 1.38
C ASP A 186 -19.23 -10.26 1.47
N VAL A 187 -19.04 -9.60 0.33
CA VAL A 187 -18.55 -8.23 0.24
C VAL A 187 -19.59 -7.31 -0.39
N HIS A 188 -19.75 -6.15 0.23
CA HIS A 188 -20.45 -5.00 -0.31
C HIS A 188 -19.44 -3.94 -0.70
N LEU A 189 -19.44 -3.58 -1.99
CA LEU A 189 -18.59 -2.55 -2.55
C LEU A 189 -19.39 -1.27 -2.72
N THR A 190 -18.89 -0.19 -2.14
CA THR A 190 -19.52 1.13 -2.24
C THR A 190 -18.52 2.17 -2.73
N VAL A 191 -18.82 2.87 -3.82
CA VAL A 191 -17.98 4.00 -4.26
C VAL A 191 -18.30 5.18 -3.35
N THR A 192 -17.34 5.58 -2.54
CA THR A 192 -17.53 6.62 -1.50
C THR A 192 -17.04 7.98 -1.96
N GLU A 193 -15.94 8.02 -2.71
CA GLU A 193 -15.30 9.26 -3.12
C GLU A 193 -14.74 9.15 -4.53
N SER A 194 -14.79 10.25 -5.27
CA SER A 194 -14.09 10.43 -6.54
C SER A 194 -13.29 11.72 -6.47
N ARG A 195 -11.97 11.62 -6.60
CA ARG A 195 -11.07 12.78 -6.60
C ARG A 195 -10.41 12.93 -7.95
N GLN A 196 -10.54 14.10 -8.55
CA GLN A 196 -9.81 14.46 -9.74
C GLN A 196 -8.45 15.04 -9.36
N HIS A 197 -7.40 14.61 -10.05
CA HIS A 197 -6.07 15.17 -9.95
C HIS A 197 -5.67 15.71 -11.32
N ASP A 198 -5.44 17.02 -11.41
CA ASP A 198 -5.17 17.70 -12.68
C ASP A 198 -3.79 17.34 -13.26
N LEU A 199 -2.88 16.84 -12.42
CA LEU A 199 -1.54 16.40 -12.80
C LEU A 199 -1.21 15.08 -12.10
N SER A 200 -1.13 13.97 -12.85
CA SER A 200 -0.59 12.71 -12.34
C SER A 200 0.94 12.69 -12.54
N PRO A 201 1.74 12.20 -11.58
CA PRO A 201 3.19 12.07 -11.75
C PRO A 201 3.59 11.13 -12.91
N ASP A 202 2.72 10.18 -13.28
CA ASP A 202 2.97 9.23 -14.36
C ASP A 202 2.43 9.69 -15.73
N SER A 203 1.51 10.66 -15.75
CA SER A 203 0.94 11.21 -16.98
C SER A 203 0.52 12.67 -16.77
N ASN A 204 0.96 13.58 -17.64
CA ASN A 204 0.53 14.99 -17.68
C ASN A 204 -0.97 15.17 -18.05
N LEU A 205 -1.77 14.12 -17.92
CA LEU A 205 -3.20 14.11 -18.14
C LEU A 205 -3.93 14.11 -16.79
N PRO A 206 -5.13 14.74 -16.71
CA PRO A 206 -5.96 14.67 -15.53
C PRO A 206 -6.40 13.22 -15.28
N VAL A 207 -6.18 12.73 -14.06
CA VAL A 207 -6.56 11.38 -13.64
C VAL A 207 -7.62 11.47 -12.56
N GLN A 208 -8.67 10.66 -12.66
CA GLN A 208 -9.69 10.54 -11.62
C GLN A 208 -9.42 9.28 -10.79
N LEU A 209 -9.24 9.45 -9.49
CA LEU A 209 -9.06 8.38 -8.52
C LEU A 209 -10.37 8.11 -7.79
N LEU A 210 -10.81 6.86 -7.85
CA LEU A 210 -12.01 6.36 -7.16
C LEU A 210 -11.61 5.69 -5.86
N THR A 211 -12.34 6.01 -4.78
CA THR A 211 -12.23 5.29 -3.50
C THR A 211 -13.46 4.40 -3.32
N ILE A 212 -13.23 3.08 -3.33
CA ILE A 212 -14.25 2.06 -3.12
C ILE A 212 -14.10 1.50 -1.71
N HIS A 213 -15.11 1.69 -0.88
CA HIS A 213 -15.17 1.08 0.44
C HIS A 213 -15.65 -0.37 0.33
N VAL A 214 -14.83 -1.28 0.85
CA VAL A 214 -15.08 -2.73 0.90
C VAL A 214 -15.50 -3.10 2.30
N ALA A 215 -16.79 -3.37 2.48
CA ALA A 215 -17.33 -3.90 3.74
C ALA A 215 -17.66 -5.37 3.56
N SER A 216 -17.24 -6.22 4.52
CA SER A 216 -17.66 -7.62 4.54
C SER A 216 -18.86 -7.80 5.47
N THR A 217 -19.75 -8.72 5.11
CA THR A 217 -20.88 -9.17 5.96
C THR A 217 -20.41 -9.96 7.18
N SER A 218 -19.18 -10.49 7.16
CA SER A 218 -18.60 -11.23 8.27
C SER A 218 -18.13 -10.26 9.38
N PRO A 219 -18.65 -10.37 10.62
CA PRO A 219 -18.38 -9.40 11.70
C PRO A 219 -16.92 -9.36 12.17
N GLY A 220 -16.10 -10.34 11.80
CA GLY A 220 -14.66 -10.37 12.09
C GLY A 220 -13.77 -9.70 11.04
N ALA A 221 -14.30 -9.41 9.84
CA ALA A 221 -13.53 -8.86 8.75
C ALA A 221 -13.53 -7.32 8.80
N GLN A 222 -12.35 -6.73 8.96
CA GLN A 222 -12.19 -5.28 9.00
C GLN A 222 -12.46 -4.67 7.62
N PRO A 223 -13.32 -3.64 7.51
CA PRO A 223 -13.55 -2.97 6.26
C PRO A 223 -12.27 -2.24 5.80
N PHE A 224 -12.11 -2.10 4.48
CA PHE A 224 -10.96 -1.42 3.91
C PHE A 224 -11.31 -0.68 2.62
N ASP A 225 -10.56 0.38 2.33
CA ASP A 225 -10.80 1.18 1.13
C ASP A 225 -9.84 0.78 0.00
N ILE A 226 -10.35 0.57 -1.20
CA ILE A 226 -9.60 0.40 -2.43
C ILE A 226 -9.51 1.75 -3.12
N ARG A 227 -8.32 2.12 -3.61
CA ARG A 227 -8.12 3.29 -4.48
C ARG A 227 -7.68 2.79 -5.85
N LEU A 228 -8.37 3.21 -6.89
CA LEU A 228 -8.03 2.86 -8.27
C LEU A 228 -8.24 4.05 -9.21
N ASN A 229 -7.61 4.00 -10.38
CA ASN A 229 -7.89 4.94 -11.46
C ASN A 229 -9.26 4.63 -12.08
N SER A 230 -10.04 5.65 -12.44
CA SER A 230 -11.34 5.49 -13.08
C SER A 230 -11.25 4.74 -14.42
N SER A 231 -10.10 4.79 -15.11
CA SER A 231 -9.87 4.01 -16.34
C SER A 231 -9.89 2.49 -16.11
N GLU A 232 -9.45 2.04 -14.93
CA GLU A 232 -9.37 0.62 -14.56
C GLU A 232 -10.68 0.11 -13.92
N TYR A 233 -11.64 1.01 -13.71
CA TYR A 233 -12.91 0.68 -13.07
C TYR A 233 -13.73 -0.34 -13.89
N GLY A 234 -13.66 -0.26 -15.23
CA GLY A 234 -14.33 -1.21 -16.12
C GLY A 234 -13.81 -2.64 -15.94
N GLU A 235 -12.49 -2.83 -15.99
CA GLU A 235 -11.84 -4.13 -15.80
C GLU A 235 -12.11 -4.71 -14.40
N LEU A 236 -12.12 -3.85 -13.38
CA LEU A 236 -12.50 -4.24 -12.03
C LEU A 236 -13.95 -4.74 -11.97
N CYS A 237 -14.89 -4.04 -12.62
CA CYS A 237 -16.30 -4.45 -12.68
C CYS A 237 -16.48 -5.79 -13.41
N GLU A 238 -15.71 -6.06 -14.46
CA GLU A 238 -15.77 -7.34 -15.17
C GLU A 238 -15.32 -8.53 -14.31
N LYS A 239 -14.43 -8.30 -13.35
CA LYS A 239 -13.91 -9.33 -12.44
C LYS A 239 -14.69 -9.51 -11.15
N LEU A 240 -15.51 -8.53 -10.79
CA LEU A 240 -16.31 -8.58 -9.58
C LEU A 240 -17.63 -9.29 -9.83
N ARG A 241 -17.93 -10.29 -9.01
CA ARG A 241 -19.25 -10.95 -9.01
C ARG A 241 -20.31 -10.14 -8.26
N ALA A 242 -19.88 -9.32 -7.31
CA ALA A 242 -20.77 -8.49 -6.49
C ALA A 242 -21.02 -7.13 -7.16
N PRO A 243 -22.28 -6.64 -7.19
CA PRO A 243 -22.57 -5.33 -7.76
C PRO A 243 -21.96 -4.21 -6.91
N ILE A 244 -21.26 -3.28 -7.57
CA ILE A 244 -20.75 -2.06 -6.92
C ILE A 244 -21.90 -1.06 -6.79
N ARG A 245 -22.15 -0.56 -5.58
CA ARG A 245 -23.14 0.50 -5.34
C ARG A 245 -22.44 1.85 -5.38
N SER A 246 -22.94 2.78 -6.19
CA SER A 246 -22.45 4.17 -6.15
C SER A 246 -23.14 4.95 -5.02
N ALA A 247 -22.38 5.72 -4.24
CA ALA A 247 -22.99 6.73 -3.38
C ALA A 247 -23.65 7.82 -4.25
N ALA A 248 -24.76 8.39 -3.80
CA ALA A 248 -25.67 9.21 -4.59
C ALA A 248 -25.04 10.43 -5.30
N ASN A 249 -23.82 10.84 -4.92
CA ASN A 249 -23.15 12.04 -5.42
C ASN A 249 -21.80 11.75 -6.12
N VAL A 250 -21.51 10.49 -6.49
CA VAL A 250 -20.23 10.15 -7.12
C VAL A 250 -20.39 9.94 -8.62
N VAL A 251 -19.89 10.90 -9.41
CA VAL A 251 -19.78 10.78 -10.88
C VAL A 251 -18.50 10.02 -11.23
N ILE A 252 -18.67 8.85 -11.86
CA ILE A 252 -17.57 8.01 -12.33
C ILE A 252 -17.35 8.34 -13.81
N ARG A 253 -16.20 8.93 -14.15
CA ARG A 253 -15.82 9.24 -15.54
C ARG A 253 -14.92 8.12 -16.04
N GLN A 254 -15.46 7.24 -16.88
CA GLN A 254 -14.74 6.05 -17.35
C GLN A 254 -13.93 6.31 -18.62
N SER A 255 -14.32 7.31 -19.43
CA SER A 255 -13.67 7.57 -20.71
C SER A 255 -13.19 9.02 -20.88
N LEU A 256 -12.15 9.20 -21.70
CA LEU A 256 -11.74 10.53 -22.19
C LEU A 256 -12.87 11.24 -22.95
N GLY A 257 -13.80 10.48 -23.55
CA GLY A 257 -14.98 11.02 -24.21
C GLY A 257 -15.91 11.72 -23.23
N ASP A 258 -16.16 11.14 -22.05
CA ASP A 258 -16.99 11.75 -21.02
C ASP A 258 -16.35 13.04 -20.48
N LEU A 259 -15.03 13.00 -20.26
CA LEU A 259 -14.27 14.18 -19.85
C LEU A 259 -14.29 15.26 -20.93
N PHE A 260 -14.17 14.88 -22.21
CA PHE A 260 -14.28 15.81 -23.33
C PHE A 260 -15.66 16.44 -23.39
N LEU A 261 -16.74 15.66 -23.31
CA LEU A 261 -18.10 16.17 -23.40
C LEU A 261 -18.41 17.17 -22.28
N GLU A 262 -17.96 16.88 -21.06
CA GLU A 262 -18.14 17.80 -19.93
C GLU A 262 -17.29 19.06 -20.08
N THR A 263 -16.01 18.92 -20.45
CA THR A 263 -15.13 20.07 -20.68
C THR A 263 -15.65 20.92 -21.85
N PHE A 264 -16.10 20.28 -22.92
CA PHE A 264 -16.69 20.92 -24.08
C PHE A 264 -17.99 21.64 -23.72
N ALA A 265 -18.90 20.99 -22.98
CA ALA A 265 -20.13 21.63 -22.51
C ALA A 265 -19.82 22.86 -21.64
N SER A 266 -18.87 22.74 -20.71
CA SER A 266 -18.46 23.87 -19.85
C SER A 266 -17.84 25.01 -20.67
N LEU A 267 -17.02 24.70 -21.68
CA LEU A 267 -16.43 25.70 -22.57
C LEU A 267 -17.48 26.33 -23.49
N VAL A 268 -18.49 25.58 -23.93
CA VAL A 268 -19.62 26.08 -24.72
C VAL A 268 -20.48 27.03 -23.88
N GLU A 269 -20.74 26.71 -22.61
CA GLU A 269 -21.48 27.58 -21.69
C GLU A 269 -20.77 28.90 -21.41
N VAL A 270 -19.44 28.88 -21.32
CA VAL A 270 -18.62 30.08 -21.08
C VAL A 270 -18.40 30.89 -22.37
N ASN A 271 -18.52 30.27 -23.55
CA ASN A 271 -18.27 30.96 -24.82
C ASN A 271 -19.42 31.91 -25.20
N PRO A 272 -19.13 33.13 -25.64
CA PRO A 272 -20.15 34.06 -26.13
C PRO A 272 -20.78 33.51 -27.41
N ALA A 273 -22.11 33.62 -27.52
CA ALA A 273 -22.86 33.18 -28.69
C ALA A 273 -22.42 33.97 -29.95
N TYR A 274 -22.02 33.26 -31.00
CA TYR A 274 -21.67 33.87 -32.27
C TYR A 274 -22.94 34.32 -33.01
N SER A 275 -23.13 35.63 -33.14
CA SER A 275 -24.18 36.21 -33.98
C SER A 275 -23.71 36.23 -35.44
N ALA A 276 -24.31 35.40 -36.28
CA ALA A 276 -24.01 35.37 -37.70
C ALA A 276 -24.35 36.73 -38.37
N PRO A 277 -23.47 37.27 -39.22
CA PRO A 277 -23.77 38.46 -40.00
C PRO A 277 -24.91 38.18 -40.98
N SER A 278 -25.92 39.03 -40.96
CA SER A 278 -27.22 38.88 -41.63
C SER A 278 -27.21 38.92 -43.17
N ASN A 279 -26.05 38.72 -43.82
CA ASN A 279 -25.88 38.89 -45.27
C ASN A 279 -25.35 37.64 -46.00
N GLN A 280 -25.73 36.44 -45.58
CA GLN A 280 -25.62 35.24 -46.42
C GLN A 280 -26.90 34.39 -46.32
N VAL A 281 -27.86 34.74 -47.18
CA VAL A 281 -28.91 33.86 -47.72
C VAL A 281 -28.67 33.75 -49.21
#